data_AF-A0A922MJ77-F1
#
_entry.id   AF-A0A922MJ77-F1
#
_cell.length_a   1.000
_cell.length_b   1.000
_cell.length_c   1.000
_cell.angle_alpha   90.00
_cell.angle_beta   90.00
_cell.angle_gamma   90.00
#
_symmetry.space_group_name_H-M   'P 1'
#
loop_
_entity.id
_entity.type
_entity.pdbx_description
1 polymer ?
#
loop_
_entity_poly.entity_id
_entity_poly.type
_entity_poly.pdbx_seq_one_letter_code
_entity_poly.pdbx_strand_id
1 'polypeptide(L)'
;MDKKLLSNTPEDDDAQLNTFKKRRAGHKGKVTIFKNYIESLNSKKKIALTELEILQLKNRLEVYKTLEHDFDVNQTLIEDIVGVSDEQLKEREQFDSEYQNQLALAMQLMRDNEKTQFWDTLIIYLVASKLDSVTLRHWEVYKNTLNAKPVLQNLKTYLKDRADLLQTLEEKHKQNHVDIKSNKPAQNQTSTSRSPSCPLCKAQHYLFSCPDFRQMTVEKKNRKGFQNECVLQLFISRT
;
A
#
# COMPACT_ATOMS: atom_id res chain seq x y z
N MET A 1 -72.86 2.37 -9.00
CA MET A 1 -71.63 3.20 -9.05
C MET A 1 -70.56 2.37 -9.72
N ASP A 2 -70.56 2.47 -11.04
CA ASP A 2 -69.76 1.63 -11.93
C ASP A 2 -68.27 1.93 -11.77
N LYS A 3 -67.51 0.93 -11.34
CA LYS A 3 -66.08 0.87 -11.57
C LYS A 3 -65.88 0.74 -13.09
N LYS A 4 -65.71 1.86 -13.78
CA LYS A 4 -65.07 1.88 -15.10
C LYS A 4 -63.70 1.23 -14.93
N LEU A 5 -63.56 -0.03 -15.34
CA LEU A 5 -62.27 -0.53 -15.81
C LEU A 5 -61.84 0.46 -16.89
N LEU A 6 -60.82 1.27 -16.63
CA LEU A 6 -60.05 1.87 -17.70
C LEU A 6 -59.33 0.72 -18.39
N SER A 7 -59.97 0.11 -19.38
CA SER A 7 -59.25 -0.62 -20.40
C SER A 7 -58.44 0.42 -21.18
N ASN A 8 -57.12 0.44 -21.01
CA ASN A 8 -56.26 1.22 -21.89
C ASN A 8 -56.59 0.83 -23.33
N THR A 9 -56.89 1.84 -24.15
CA THR A 9 -57.16 1.63 -25.57
C THR A 9 -55.82 1.46 -26.30
N PRO A 10 -55.73 0.65 -27.37
CA PRO A 10 -54.49 0.49 -28.13
C PRO A 10 -53.85 1.81 -28.61
N GLU A 11 -54.67 2.83 -28.86
CA GLU A 11 -54.22 4.18 -29.25
C GLU A 11 -53.50 4.94 -28.11
N ASP A 12 -53.82 4.64 -26.84
CA ASP A 12 -53.14 5.20 -25.66
C ASP A 12 -51.79 4.52 -25.43
N ASP A 13 -51.74 3.19 -25.61
CA ASP A 13 -50.50 2.41 -25.51
C ASP A 13 -49.46 2.86 -26.55
N ASP A 14 -49.88 3.13 -27.79
CA ASP A 14 -48.99 3.64 -28.85
C ASP A 14 -48.43 5.03 -28.54
N ALA A 15 -49.25 5.93 -27.97
CA ALA A 15 -48.81 7.26 -27.57
C ALA A 15 -47.81 7.22 -26.40
N GLN A 16 -48.07 6.35 -25.42
CA GLN A 16 -47.19 6.12 -24.27
C GLN A 16 -45.87 5.48 -24.70
N LEU A 17 -45.92 4.46 -25.57
CA LEU A 17 -44.75 3.78 -26.11
C LEU A 17 -43.80 4.75 -26.80
N ASN A 18 -44.33 5.65 -27.65
CA ASN A 18 -43.54 6.68 -28.31
C ASN A 18 -42.89 7.65 -27.31
N THR A 19 -43.62 8.00 -26.25
CA THR A 19 -43.10 8.86 -25.18
C THR A 19 -41.94 8.21 -24.44
N PHE A 20 -42.07 6.95 -24.02
CA PHE A 20 -41.00 6.22 -23.31
C PHE A 20 -39.79 5.96 -24.20
N LYS A 21 -39.99 5.60 -25.48
CA LYS A 21 -38.90 5.48 -26.46
C LYS A 21 -38.12 6.78 -26.62
N LYS A 22 -38.81 7.92 -26.68
CA LYS A 22 -38.18 9.24 -26.77
C LYS A 22 -37.37 9.58 -25.51
N ARG A 23 -37.90 9.29 -24.32
CA ARG A 23 -37.18 9.46 -23.04
C ARG A 23 -35.94 8.57 -22.98
N ARG A 24 -36.06 7.28 -23.32
CA ARG A 24 -34.94 6.33 -23.43
C ARG A 24 -33.83 6.85 -24.34
N ALA A 25 -34.19 7.33 -25.54
CA ALA A 25 -33.23 7.94 -26.46
C ALA A 25 -32.56 9.19 -25.86
N GLY A 26 -33.29 10.00 -25.09
CA GLY A 26 -32.74 11.11 -24.34
C GLY A 26 -31.70 10.69 -23.29
N HIS A 27 -31.94 9.61 -22.55
CA HIS A 27 -30.98 9.06 -21.58
C HIS A 27 -29.71 8.54 -22.28
N LYS A 28 -29.84 7.83 -23.41
CA LYS A 28 -28.70 7.44 -24.27
C LYS A 28 -27.90 8.67 -24.71
N GLY A 29 -28.59 9.74 -25.13
CA GLY A 29 -27.94 11.01 -25.50
C GLY A 29 -27.17 11.66 -24.34
N LYS A 30 -27.70 11.64 -23.12
CA LYS A 30 -26.99 12.11 -21.93
C LYS A 30 -25.72 11.30 -21.66
N VAL A 31 -25.76 9.98 -21.88
CA VAL A 31 -24.56 9.12 -21.80
C VAL A 31 -23.50 9.56 -22.80
N THR A 32 -23.89 9.78 -24.07
CA THR A 32 -22.97 10.29 -25.09
C THR A 32 -22.38 11.66 -24.75
N ILE A 33 -23.18 12.58 -24.21
CA ILE A 33 -22.66 13.90 -23.78
C ILE A 33 -21.62 13.76 -22.67
N PHE A 34 -21.88 12.88 -21.70
CA PHE A 34 -20.93 12.62 -20.61
C PHE A 34 -19.64 11.96 -21.12
N LYS A 35 -19.75 10.97 -22.01
CA LYS A 35 -18.61 10.36 -22.71
C LYS A 35 -17.70 11.41 -23.34
N ASN A 36 -18.27 12.30 -24.16
CA ASN A 36 -17.51 13.37 -24.81
C ASN A 36 -16.79 14.28 -23.80
N TYR A 37 -17.42 14.55 -22.65
CA TYR A 37 -16.78 15.30 -21.58
C TYR A 37 -15.60 14.53 -20.95
N ILE A 38 -15.78 13.25 -20.64
CA ILE A 38 -14.70 12.39 -20.09
C ILE A 38 -13.54 12.27 -21.07
N GLU A 39 -13.81 12.03 -22.35
CA GLU A 39 -12.80 11.99 -23.40
C GLU A 39 -12.04 13.33 -23.53
N SER A 40 -12.73 14.46 -23.35
CA SER A 40 -12.07 15.78 -23.31
C SER A 40 -11.14 15.97 -22.12
N LEU A 41 -11.40 15.30 -20.99
CA LEU A 41 -10.50 15.30 -19.83
C LEU A 41 -9.33 14.34 -20.03
N ASN A 42 -9.58 13.16 -20.62
CA ASN A 42 -8.57 12.13 -20.82
C ASN A 42 -7.56 12.50 -21.93
N SER A 43 -8.04 13.07 -23.04
CA SER A 43 -7.21 13.55 -24.16
C SER A 43 -6.22 14.64 -23.77
N LYS A 44 -6.49 15.40 -22.70
CA LYS A 44 -5.61 16.47 -22.23
C LYS A 44 -4.26 15.98 -21.69
N LYS A 45 -4.05 14.66 -21.48
CA LYS A 45 -2.78 14.01 -21.08
C LYS A 45 -1.96 14.81 -20.06
N LYS A 46 -2.64 15.56 -19.18
CA LYS A 46 -2.03 16.40 -18.15
C LYS A 46 -1.75 15.54 -16.94
N ILE A 47 -0.60 15.76 -16.34
CA ILE A 47 -0.07 15.07 -15.15
C ILE A 47 -1.03 15.16 -13.94
N ALA A 48 -2.00 16.08 -13.94
CA ALA A 48 -3.16 16.09 -13.06
C ALA A 48 -4.27 17.02 -13.60
N LEU A 49 -5.54 16.71 -13.27
CA LEU A 49 -6.68 17.60 -13.46
C LEU A 49 -6.59 18.82 -12.52
N THR A 50 -7.10 19.96 -12.97
CA THR A 50 -7.23 21.13 -12.10
C THR A 50 -8.35 20.94 -11.07
N GLU A 51 -8.30 21.68 -9.96
CA GLU A 51 -9.34 21.62 -8.92
C GLU A 51 -10.74 21.95 -9.45
N LEU A 52 -10.84 22.90 -10.40
CA LEU A 52 -12.10 23.21 -11.07
C LEU A 52 -12.60 22.05 -11.93
N GLU A 53 -11.73 21.38 -12.68
CA GLU A 53 -12.09 20.20 -13.50
C GLU A 53 -12.54 19.03 -12.61
N ILE A 54 -11.88 18.80 -11.47
CA ILE A 54 -12.29 17.78 -10.49
C ILE A 54 -13.69 18.09 -9.95
N LEU A 55 -13.96 19.35 -9.58
CA LEU A 55 -15.27 19.75 -9.07
C LEU A 55 -16.38 19.60 -10.12
N GLN A 56 -16.09 19.99 -11.37
CA GLN A 56 -17.02 19.83 -12.49
C GLN A 56 -17.29 18.36 -12.78
N LEU A 57 -16.26 17.52 -12.79
CA LEU A 57 -16.38 16.06 -12.97
C LEU A 57 -17.25 15.47 -11.86
N LYS A 58 -16.99 15.82 -10.60
CA LYS A 58 -17.78 15.37 -9.46
C LYS A 58 -19.26 15.73 -9.62
N ASN A 59 -19.57 16.99 -9.90
CA ASN A 59 -20.97 17.44 -10.05
C ASN A 59 -21.69 16.74 -11.20
N ARG A 60 -21.00 16.55 -12.34
CA ARG A 60 -21.57 15.83 -13.49
C ARG A 60 -21.77 14.34 -13.20
N LEU A 61 -20.83 13.72 -12.48
CA LEU A 61 -20.89 12.33 -12.08
C LEU A 61 -22.10 12.04 -11.16
N GLU A 62 -22.44 12.97 -10.26
CA GLU A 62 -23.62 12.81 -9.41
C GLU A 62 -24.93 12.77 -10.22
N VAL A 63 -25.07 13.64 -11.22
CA VAL A 63 -26.22 13.59 -12.14
C VAL A 63 -26.16 12.36 -13.04
N TYR A 64 -24.96 11.96 -13.46
CA TYR A 64 -24.77 10.81 -14.33
C TYR A 64 -25.24 9.49 -13.69
N LYS A 65 -24.97 9.31 -12.39
CA LYS A 65 -25.38 8.11 -11.62
C LYS A 65 -26.88 7.87 -11.57
N THR A 66 -27.70 8.91 -11.79
CA THR A 66 -29.16 8.73 -11.79
C THR A 66 -29.68 8.15 -13.10
N LEU A 67 -28.88 8.16 -14.17
CA LEU A 67 -29.32 7.78 -15.51
C LEU A 67 -29.64 6.29 -15.64
N GLU A 68 -28.96 5.43 -14.89
CA GLU A 68 -29.22 3.98 -14.88
C GLU A 68 -30.67 3.70 -14.45
N HIS A 69 -31.08 4.29 -13.32
CA HIS A 69 -32.44 4.16 -12.82
C HIS A 69 -33.47 4.76 -13.80
N ASP A 70 -33.22 5.99 -14.30
CA ASP A 70 -34.16 6.62 -15.22
C ASP A 70 -34.32 5.82 -16.52
N PHE A 71 -33.24 5.25 -17.03
CA PHE A 71 -33.27 4.38 -18.22
C PHE A 71 -34.05 3.10 -17.92
N ASP A 72 -33.77 2.43 -16.81
CA ASP A 72 -34.42 1.18 -16.41
C ASP A 72 -35.93 1.34 -16.25
N VAL A 73 -36.39 2.44 -15.66
CA VAL A 73 -37.82 2.76 -15.55
C VAL A 73 -38.46 2.88 -16.93
N ASN A 74 -37.88 3.68 -17.84
CA ASN A 74 -38.45 3.85 -19.18
C ASN A 74 -38.37 2.55 -20.00
N GLN A 75 -37.33 1.74 -19.79
CA GLN A 75 -37.17 0.47 -20.48
C GLN A 75 -38.21 -0.56 -20.04
N THR A 76 -38.46 -0.65 -18.72
CA THR A 76 -39.50 -1.52 -18.16
C THR A 76 -40.88 -1.11 -18.68
N LEU A 77 -41.20 0.18 -18.70
CA LEU A 77 -42.46 0.69 -19.24
C LEU A 77 -42.63 0.40 -20.74
N ILE A 78 -41.55 0.33 -21.52
CA ILE A 78 -41.59 -0.10 -22.92
C ILE A 78 -41.92 -1.59 -22.99
N GLU A 79 -41.23 -2.41 -22.20
CA GLU A 79 -41.40 -3.87 -22.16
C GLU A 79 -42.79 -4.29 -21.64
N ASP A 80 -43.39 -3.51 -20.75
CA ASP A 80 -44.78 -3.72 -20.31
C ASP A 80 -45.77 -3.58 -21.48
N ILE A 81 -45.49 -2.71 -22.46
CA ILE A 81 -46.35 -2.48 -23.63
C ILE A 81 -46.05 -3.47 -24.76
N VAL A 82 -44.77 -3.66 -25.11
CA VAL A 82 -44.38 -4.43 -26.31
C VAL A 82 -43.91 -5.85 -26.01
N GLY A 83 -43.82 -6.23 -24.73
CA GLY A 83 -43.19 -7.45 -24.28
C GLY A 83 -41.67 -7.36 -24.26
N VAL A 84 -41.04 -8.33 -23.59
CA VAL A 84 -39.59 -8.51 -23.63
C VAL A 84 -39.23 -9.22 -24.94
N SER A 85 -38.34 -8.59 -25.73
CA SER A 85 -37.81 -9.15 -26.98
C SER A 85 -36.28 -9.09 -27.00
N ASP A 86 -35.65 -9.83 -27.91
CA ASP A 86 -34.20 -9.81 -28.10
C ASP A 86 -33.69 -8.40 -28.41
N GLU A 87 -34.47 -7.58 -29.13
CA GLU A 87 -34.13 -6.17 -29.39
C GLU A 87 -34.14 -5.34 -28.11
N GLN A 88 -35.09 -5.59 -27.19
CA GLN A 88 -35.15 -4.87 -25.90
C GLN A 88 -33.98 -5.26 -24.99
N LEU A 89 -33.65 -6.55 -24.93
CA LEU A 89 -32.51 -7.05 -24.17
C LEU A 89 -31.19 -6.48 -24.72
N LYS A 90 -31.04 -6.43 -26.05
CA LYS A 90 -29.87 -5.83 -26.69
C LYS A 90 -29.76 -4.33 -26.41
N GLU A 91 -30.87 -3.60 -26.41
CA GLU A 91 -30.88 -2.18 -26.02
C GLU A 91 -30.45 -1.98 -24.56
N ARG A 92 -30.91 -2.84 -23.64
CA ARG A 92 -30.47 -2.84 -22.23
C ARG A 92 -28.97 -3.06 -22.11
N GLU A 93 -28.46 -4.12 -22.72
CA GLU A 93 -27.03 -4.48 -22.65
C GLU A 93 -26.13 -3.39 -23.25
N GLN A 94 -26.52 -2.81 -24.39
CA GLN A 94 -25.77 -1.73 -25.02
C GLN A 94 -25.72 -0.48 -24.15
N PHE A 95 -26.85 -0.10 -23.53
CA PHE A 95 -26.89 1.04 -22.63
C PHE A 95 -26.04 0.78 -21.38
N ASP A 96 -26.22 -0.37 -20.73
CA ASP A 96 -25.49 -0.72 -19.50
C ASP A 96 -23.98 -0.75 -19.77
N SER A 97 -23.54 -1.42 -20.83
CA SER A 97 -22.13 -1.45 -21.22
C SER A 97 -21.53 -0.05 -21.40
N GLU A 98 -22.20 0.83 -22.18
CA GLU A 98 -21.70 2.19 -22.36
C GLU A 98 -21.76 3.00 -21.06
N TYR A 99 -22.82 2.85 -20.26
CA TYR A 99 -22.97 3.53 -18.97
C TYR A 99 -21.85 3.15 -17.99
N GLN A 100 -21.64 1.84 -17.78
CA GLN A 100 -20.61 1.33 -16.89
C GLN A 100 -19.21 1.72 -17.35
N ASN A 101 -18.95 1.69 -18.66
CA ASN A 101 -17.66 2.12 -19.21
C ASN A 101 -17.36 3.57 -18.85
N GLN A 102 -18.30 4.50 -19.06
CA GLN A 102 -18.06 5.91 -18.73
C GLN A 102 -18.06 6.18 -17.22
N LEU A 103 -18.88 5.47 -16.44
CA LEU A 103 -18.87 5.54 -14.97
C LEU A 103 -17.49 5.14 -14.43
N ALA A 104 -16.95 4.02 -14.90
CA ALA A 104 -15.65 3.50 -14.50
C ALA A 104 -14.52 4.48 -14.83
N LEU A 105 -14.50 5.02 -16.05
CA LEU A 105 -13.51 6.02 -16.47
C LEU A 105 -13.58 7.29 -15.59
N ALA A 106 -14.79 7.78 -15.31
CA ALA A 106 -14.97 8.94 -14.43
C ALA A 106 -14.49 8.68 -13.00
N MET A 107 -14.81 7.51 -12.44
CA MET A 107 -14.35 7.10 -11.11
C MET A 107 -12.84 6.93 -11.04
N GLN A 108 -12.22 6.39 -12.09
CA GLN A 108 -10.77 6.27 -12.20
C GLN A 108 -10.12 7.65 -12.21
N LEU A 109 -10.59 8.58 -13.06
CA LEU A 109 -10.08 9.96 -13.09
C LEU A 109 -10.22 10.65 -11.74
N MET A 110 -11.34 10.45 -11.04
CA MET A 110 -11.53 11.00 -9.68
C MET A 110 -10.47 10.45 -8.71
N ARG A 111 -10.21 9.13 -8.74
CA ARG A 111 -9.24 8.47 -7.86
C ARG A 111 -7.81 8.91 -8.16
N ASP A 112 -7.43 8.93 -9.43
CA ASP A 112 -6.08 9.30 -9.87
C ASP A 112 -5.75 10.76 -9.54
N ASN A 113 -6.77 11.59 -9.29
CA ASN A 113 -6.65 13.00 -8.96
C ASN A 113 -6.97 13.34 -7.49
N GLU A 114 -7.04 12.35 -6.59
CA GLU A 114 -7.14 12.62 -5.16
C GLU A 114 -5.86 13.30 -4.64
N LYS A 115 -6.03 14.34 -3.81
CA LYS A 115 -4.92 15.09 -3.20
C LYS A 115 -4.21 14.22 -2.16
N THR A 116 -3.17 13.48 -2.58
CA THR A 116 -2.40 12.59 -1.69
C THR A 116 -1.07 13.18 -1.20
N GLN A 117 -0.77 14.44 -1.51
CA GLN A 117 0.52 15.10 -1.29
C GLN A 117 1.08 15.09 0.16
N PHE A 118 0.24 14.86 1.16
CA PHE A 118 0.65 14.79 2.58
C PHE A 118 0.64 13.37 3.17
N TRP A 119 0.12 12.39 2.43
CA TRP A 119 -0.06 11.02 2.93
C TRP A 119 1.27 10.34 3.19
N ASP A 120 2.28 10.56 2.35
CA ASP A 120 3.62 10.01 2.54
C ASP A 120 4.19 10.34 3.92
N THR A 121 3.96 11.56 4.42
CA THR A 121 4.47 11.97 5.73
C THR A 121 3.80 11.21 6.86
N LEU A 122 2.47 11.07 6.78
CA LEU A 122 1.67 10.36 7.78
C LEU A 122 1.99 8.86 7.76
N ILE A 123 2.04 8.25 6.57
CA ILE A 123 2.33 6.82 6.41
C ILE A 123 3.75 6.51 6.89
N ILE A 124 4.75 7.32 6.50
CA ILE A 124 6.12 7.15 6.96
C ILE A 124 6.19 7.22 8.49
N TYR A 125 5.53 8.20 9.12
CA TYR A 125 5.51 8.33 10.57
C TYR A 125 4.84 7.10 11.24
N LEU A 126 3.68 6.68 10.73
CA LEU A 126 2.95 5.53 11.25
C LEU A 126 3.76 4.25 11.15
N VAL A 127 4.38 3.98 9.99
CA VAL A 127 5.21 2.78 9.79
C VAL A 127 6.47 2.86 10.66
N ALA A 128 7.16 4.01 10.67
CA ALA A 128 8.36 4.20 11.49
C ALA A 128 8.08 3.97 12.99
N SER A 129 6.89 4.36 13.47
CA SER A 129 6.48 4.10 14.87
C SER A 129 6.33 2.61 15.22
N LYS A 130 6.24 1.73 14.22
CA LYS A 130 6.11 0.28 14.38
C LYS A 130 7.39 -0.49 14.10
N LEU A 131 8.45 0.19 13.65
CA LEU A 131 9.75 -0.44 13.44
C LEU A 131 10.43 -0.72 14.79
N ASP A 132 11.16 -1.84 14.85
CA ASP A 132 12.03 -2.12 16.00
C ASP A 132 13.12 -1.04 16.10
N SER A 133 13.68 -0.85 17.30
CA SER A 133 14.65 0.22 17.56
C SER A 133 15.89 0.17 16.66
N VAL A 134 16.31 -1.03 16.25
CA VAL A 134 17.49 -1.19 15.40
C VAL A 134 17.16 -0.76 13.97
N THR A 135 16.05 -1.25 13.41
CA THR A 135 15.62 -0.87 12.06
C THR A 135 15.24 0.61 11.98
N LEU A 136 14.56 1.15 13.00
CA LEU A 136 14.22 2.57 13.07
C LEU A 136 15.48 3.44 13.04
N ARG A 137 16.51 3.10 13.83
CA ARG A 137 17.78 3.85 13.85
C ARG A 137 18.44 3.88 12.47
N HIS A 138 18.50 2.73 11.79
CA HIS A 138 19.08 2.66 10.45
C HIS A 138 18.24 3.43 9.42
N TRP A 139 16.91 3.42 9.56
CA TRP A 139 16.01 4.24 8.74
C TRP A 139 16.28 5.73 8.92
N GLU A 140 16.44 6.23 10.16
CA GLU A 140 16.76 7.64 10.41
C GLU A 140 18.10 8.05 9.78
N VAL A 141 19.12 7.17 9.87
CA VAL A 141 20.41 7.42 9.21
C VAL A 141 20.26 7.52 7.69
N TYR A 142 19.55 6.57 7.06
CA TYR A 142 19.28 6.61 5.63
C TYR A 142 18.45 7.84 5.23
N LYS A 143 17.43 8.18 6.02
CA LYS A 143 16.58 9.35 5.76
C LYS A 143 17.38 10.64 5.74
N ASN A 144 18.38 10.78 6.60
CA ASN A 144 19.27 11.95 6.64
C ASN A 144 20.18 12.07 5.41
N THR A 145 20.34 11.02 4.60
CA THR A 145 21.10 11.10 3.35
C THR A 145 20.26 11.58 2.16
N LEU A 146 18.95 11.78 2.34
CA LEU A 146 18.05 12.24 1.28
C LEU A 146 18.12 13.77 1.15
N ASN A 147 18.26 14.26 -0.09
CA ASN A 147 18.31 15.70 -0.40
C ASN A 147 16.95 16.42 -0.29
N ALA A 148 15.88 15.66 -0.05
CA ALA A 148 14.52 16.16 0.03
C ALA A 148 13.75 15.37 1.09
N LYS A 149 12.53 15.85 1.40
CA LYS A 149 11.60 15.15 2.28
C LYS A 149 11.37 13.72 1.76
N PRO A 150 11.47 12.68 2.60
CA PRO A 150 11.29 11.31 2.17
C PRO A 150 9.87 11.07 1.64
N VAL A 151 9.77 10.38 0.50
CA VAL A 151 8.52 9.85 -0.04
C VAL A 151 8.33 8.39 0.36
N LEU A 152 7.11 7.88 0.25
CA LEU A 152 6.77 6.51 0.68
C LEU A 152 7.62 5.47 -0.06
N GLN A 153 8.00 5.73 -1.31
CA GLN A 153 8.90 4.86 -2.08
C GLN A 153 10.29 4.73 -1.44
N ASN A 154 10.83 5.81 -0.84
CA ASN A 154 12.13 5.72 -0.16
C ASN A 154 12.07 4.75 1.02
N LEU A 155 10.99 4.83 1.82
CA LEU A 155 10.78 3.92 2.94
C LEU A 155 10.58 2.48 2.46
N LYS A 156 9.78 2.28 1.42
CA LYS A 156 9.53 0.95 0.85
C LYS A 156 10.81 0.29 0.36
N THR A 157 11.61 1.01 -0.42
CA THR A 157 12.90 0.52 -0.92
C THR A 157 13.84 0.21 0.23
N TYR A 158 13.97 1.11 1.20
CA TYR A 158 14.81 0.88 2.39
C TYR A 158 14.42 -0.40 3.15
N LEU A 159 13.13 -0.59 3.44
CA LEU A 159 12.65 -1.75 4.18
C LEU A 159 12.88 -3.05 3.39
N LYS A 160 12.68 -3.00 2.06
CA LYS A 160 12.93 -4.13 1.18
C LYS A 160 14.42 -4.49 1.15
N ASP A 161 15.29 -3.52 0.88
CA ASP A 161 16.74 -3.74 0.80
C ASP A 161 17.28 -4.30 2.13
N ARG A 162 16.74 -3.83 3.26
CA ARG A 162 17.10 -4.35 4.58
C ARG A 162 16.60 -5.77 4.81
N ALA A 163 15.39 -6.10 4.37
CA ALA A 163 14.87 -7.47 4.45
C ALA A 163 15.69 -8.43 3.59
N ASP A 164 15.99 -8.06 2.34
CA ASP A 164 16.78 -8.85 1.40
C ASP A 164 18.22 -9.09 1.94
N LEU A 165 18.82 -8.07 2.57
CA LEU A 165 20.12 -8.19 3.22
C LEU A 165 20.09 -9.16 4.41
N LEU A 166 19.09 -9.05 5.29
CA LEU A 166 18.95 -9.95 6.44
C LEU A 166 18.74 -11.39 5.99
N GLN A 167 17.89 -11.60 4.98
CA GLN A 167 17.66 -12.91 4.39
C GLN A 167 18.97 -13.52 3.84
N THR A 168 19.75 -12.74 3.08
CA THR A 168 21.04 -13.19 2.54
C THR A 168 22.03 -13.58 3.65
N LEU A 169 22.05 -12.83 4.76
CA LEU A 169 22.92 -13.12 5.90
C LEU A 169 22.49 -14.41 6.63
N GLU A 170 21.19 -14.63 6.79
CA GLU A 170 20.66 -15.86 7.39
C GLU A 170 20.95 -17.10 6.53
N GLU A 171 20.82 -17.01 5.20
CA GLU A 171 21.12 -18.09 4.27
C GLU A 171 22.61 -18.50 4.33
N LYS A 172 23.52 -17.51 4.40
CA LYS A 172 24.96 -17.77 4.60
C LYS A 172 25.27 -18.43 5.94
N HIS A 173 24.56 -18.03 7.01
CA HIS A 173 24.70 -18.67 8.31
C HIS A 173 24.25 -20.14 8.29
N LYS A 174 23.20 -20.49 7.54
CA LYS A 174 22.73 -21.87 7.37
C LYS A 174 23.72 -22.72 6.55
N GLN A 175 24.34 -22.16 5.51
CA GLN A 175 25.33 -22.87 4.70
C GLN A 175 26.65 -23.16 5.44
N ASN A 176 27.07 -22.27 6.35
CA ASN A 176 28.28 -22.44 7.15
C ASN A 176 28.15 -23.43 8.32
N HIS A 177 26.95 -24.00 8.55
CA HIS A 177 26.71 -24.99 9.60
C HIS A 177 26.67 -26.43 9.06
N VAL A 178 27.19 -26.68 7.85
CA VAL A 178 27.53 -28.04 7.42
C VAL A 178 28.75 -28.46 8.22
N ASP A 179 28.58 -29.45 9.10
CA ASP A 179 29.59 -30.00 10.00
C ASP A 179 30.89 -30.36 9.25
N ILE A 180 31.85 -29.44 9.20
CA ILE A 180 33.23 -29.77 8.90
C ILE A 180 33.77 -30.48 10.14
N LYS A 181 33.64 -31.81 10.16
CA LYS A 181 34.45 -32.69 11.02
C LYS A 181 35.92 -32.51 10.62
N SER A 182 36.55 -31.47 11.13
CA SER A 182 37.96 -31.20 10.91
C SER A 182 38.79 -32.10 11.82
N ASN A 183 39.20 -33.25 11.30
CA ASN A 183 40.34 -33.99 11.85
C ASN A 183 41.59 -33.10 11.67
N LYS A 184 42.02 -32.41 12.73
CA LYS A 184 43.34 -31.76 12.75
C LYS A 184 44.34 -32.63 13.53
N PRO A 185 45.53 -32.92 12.98
CA PRO A 185 46.56 -33.64 13.70
C PRO A 185 47.22 -32.74 14.75
N ALA A 186 47.49 -33.31 15.91
CA ALA A 186 48.14 -32.63 17.03
C ALA A 186 49.58 -32.25 16.67
N GLN A 187 49.89 -30.95 16.68
CA GLN A 187 51.25 -30.43 16.60
C GLN A 187 51.60 -29.81 17.96
N ASN A 188 52.50 -30.48 18.69
CA ASN A 188 53.08 -29.99 19.93
C ASN A 188 53.96 -28.77 19.64
N GLN A 189 53.53 -27.59 20.09
CA GLN A 189 54.40 -26.44 20.29
C GLN A 189 54.37 -26.06 21.76
N THR A 190 55.48 -26.32 22.44
CA THR A 190 55.79 -25.83 23.78
C THR A 190 55.93 -24.30 23.73
N SER A 191 54.92 -23.60 24.25
CA SER A 191 55.01 -22.17 24.57
C SER A 191 55.00 -21.99 26.09
N THR A 192 55.90 -21.14 26.57
CA THR A 192 56.08 -20.78 27.97
C THR A 192 54.78 -20.22 28.57
N SER A 193 54.15 -20.99 29.46
CA SER A 193 52.87 -20.66 30.08
C SER A 193 53.03 -19.53 31.12
N ARG A 194 52.66 -18.30 30.75
CA ARG A 194 52.14 -17.36 31.76
C ARG A 194 50.66 -17.67 31.94
N SER A 195 50.35 -18.44 32.98
CA SER A 195 48.98 -18.73 33.40
C SER A 195 48.21 -17.41 33.64
N PRO A 196 47.01 -17.23 33.05
CA PRO A 196 46.23 -16.00 33.22
C PRO A 196 45.79 -15.86 34.68
N SER A 197 46.13 -14.73 35.31
CA SER A 197 45.66 -14.37 36.65
C SER A 197 44.41 -13.50 36.55
N CYS A 198 43.39 -13.82 37.35
CA CYS A 198 42.13 -13.10 37.37
C CYS A 198 42.31 -11.70 37.98
N PRO A 199 41.87 -10.62 37.32
CA PRO A 199 42.02 -9.27 37.87
C PRO A 199 41.15 -8.99 39.11
N LEU A 200 40.16 -9.85 39.42
CA LEU A 200 39.30 -9.69 40.61
C LEU A 200 39.83 -10.40 41.85
N CYS A 201 40.18 -11.68 41.73
CA CYS A 201 40.58 -12.51 42.87
C CYS A 201 42.05 -12.96 42.81
N LYS A 202 42.78 -12.60 41.74
CA LYS A 202 44.20 -12.92 41.50
C LYS A 202 44.53 -14.42 41.33
N ALA A 203 43.54 -15.30 41.41
CA ALA A 203 43.69 -16.72 41.14
C ALA A 203 43.92 -17.03 39.65
N GLN A 204 44.41 -18.23 39.34
CA GLN A 204 44.76 -18.64 37.97
C GLN A 204 43.52 -19.06 37.17
N HIS A 205 42.76 -18.09 36.68
CA HIS A 205 41.69 -18.28 35.71
C HIS A 205 41.33 -16.96 35.03
N TYR A 206 40.62 -17.04 33.90
CA TYR A 206 40.02 -15.87 33.27
C TYR A 206 38.89 -15.27 34.12
N LEU A 207 38.61 -13.98 33.93
CA LEU A 207 37.55 -13.25 34.63
C LEU A 207 36.18 -13.94 34.53
N PHE A 208 35.83 -14.47 33.35
CA PHE A 208 34.54 -15.13 33.09
C PHE A 208 34.38 -16.47 33.83
N SER A 209 35.48 -17.04 34.32
CA SER A 209 35.51 -18.27 35.11
C SER A 209 35.62 -18.00 36.61
N CYS A 210 35.64 -16.72 37.02
CA CYS A 210 35.73 -16.34 38.43
C CYS A 210 34.38 -16.59 39.16
N PRO A 211 34.36 -17.37 40.25
CA PRO A 211 33.15 -17.59 41.05
C PRO A 211 32.56 -16.28 41.58
N ASP A 212 33.43 -15.39 42.08
CA ASP A 212 33.03 -14.07 42.59
C ASP A 212 32.39 -13.23 41.48
N PHE A 213 32.94 -13.29 40.26
CA PHE A 213 32.37 -12.58 39.11
C PHE A 213 31.01 -13.14 38.70
N ARG A 214 30.85 -14.46 38.70
CA ARG A 214 29.58 -15.11 38.33
C ARG A 214 28.46 -14.78 39.32
N GLN A 215 28.78 -14.67 40.60
CA GLN A 215 27.82 -14.38 41.67
C GLN A 215 27.51 -12.88 41.86
N MET A 216 28.23 -11.96 41.21
CA MET A 216 27.90 -10.53 41.27
C MET A 216 26.61 -10.19 40.50
N THR A 217 25.77 -9.31 41.09
CA THR A 217 24.58 -8.75 40.42
C THR A 217 24.97 -7.87 39.22
N VAL A 218 24.06 -7.73 38.27
CA VAL A 218 24.28 -6.96 37.03
C VAL A 218 24.65 -5.50 37.32
N GLU A 219 24.07 -4.86 38.36
CA GLU A 219 24.46 -3.49 38.72
C GLU A 219 25.91 -3.38 39.23
N LYS A 220 26.40 -4.37 39.99
CA LYS A 220 27.79 -4.37 40.48
C LYS A 220 28.80 -4.74 39.38
N LYS A 221 28.39 -5.55 38.40
CA LYS A 221 29.20 -5.86 37.20
C LYS A 221 29.42 -4.60 36.36
N ASN A 222 28.36 -3.81 36.14
CA ASN A 222 28.45 -2.54 35.41
C ASN A 222 29.29 -1.49 36.17
N ARG A 223 29.20 -1.42 37.51
CA ARG A 223 29.96 -0.42 38.30
C ARG A 223 31.48 -0.66 38.32
N LYS A 224 31.95 -1.92 38.26
CA LYS A 224 33.40 -2.23 38.17
C LYS A 224 33.96 -2.18 36.74
N GLY A 225 33.12 -2.27 35.70
CA GLY A 225 33.54 -2.04 34.31
C GLY A 225 34.01 -0.60 34.03
N PHE A 226 33.55 0.36 34.83
CA PHE A 226 33.90 1.79 34.73
C PHE A 226 35.16 2.20 35.51
N GLN A 227 35.70 1.36 36.40
CA GLN A 227 36.95 1.67 37.15
C GLN A 227 38.23 1.21 36.44
N ASN A 228 38.10 0.45 35.35
CA ASN A 228 39.20 0.13 34.45
C ASN A 228 38.96 0.86 33.11
N GLU A 229 39.12 2.18 33.09
CA GLU A 229 39.30 2.94 31.85
C GLU A 229 40.53 2.42 31.11
N CYS A 230 40.37 1.43 30.22
CA CYS A 230 41.39 1.09 29.24
C CYS A 230 40.89 0.20 28.07
N VAL A 231 39.64 0.37 27.62
CA VAL A 231 39.14 -0.35 26.43
C VAL A 231 38.81 0.57 25.26
N LEU A 232 38.89 1.90 25.44
CA LEU A 232 38.62 2.87 24.37
C LEU A 232 39.88 3.46 23.70
N GLN A 233 41.11 3.09 24.11
CA GLN A 233 42.34 3.58 23.45
C GLN A 233 43.06 2.56 22.55
N LEU A 234 42.58 1.32 22.41
CA LEU A 234 43.24 0.34 21.53
C LEU A 234 42.70 0.25 20.10
N PHE A 235 41.76 1.12 19.71
CA PHE A 235 41.19 1.13 18.35
C PHE A 235 41.69 2.26 17.43
N ILE A 236 42.59 3.15 17.88
CA ILE A 236 43.10 4.28 17.07
C ILE A 236 44.59 4.13 16.67
N SER A 237 45.23 2.98 16.90
CA SER A 237 46.64 2.78 16.51
C SER A 237 46.92 1.60 15.60
N ARG A 238 45.92 1.07 14.90
CA ARG A 238 46.12 0.15 13.76
C ARG A 238 45.03 0.30 12.69
N THR A 239 45.11 1.41 11.96
CA THR A 239 45.00 1.51 10.49
C THR A 239 45.58 2.85 10.07
#